data_AF-A0A1Y4CUE2-F1
#
_entry.id   AF-A0A1Y4CUE2-F1
#
_cell.length_a   1.000
_cell.length_b   1.000
_cell.length_c   1.000
_cell.angle_alpha   90.00
_cell.angle_beta   90.00
_cell.angle_gamma   90.00
#
_symmetry.space_group_name_H-M   'P 1'
#
loop_
_entity.id
_entity.type
_entity.pdbx_description
1 polymer ?
#
loop_
_entity_poly.entity_id
_entity_poly.type
_entity_poly.pdbx_seq_one_letter_code
_entity_poly.pdbx_strand_id
1 'polypeptide(L)'
;MDTQLMQQQVEAIVQRDDVSESLTCLCELFLSMLDNLKGNISDVSFLKTLDITCSTLESKSEKLRIATVLDVLLTTSLYYQKARLYLWRWATYHVEFSLLLWETYNHLMDWYEEETDDSFDRVFYSDNFFKQFTLETRKRHYSRFDLWRNAIKQYRVLLKYDLTHLDSRMKDAFDRHRREMFLCSHPLIGGAYSLIGGLVVLSGSFVLLSILHFFYQFYVIKPYNLLLAGAGLKEYRAPLGELSIAHHAFWERCLFVLWEPLSIFLSGILVLLLINFAQEKWGWKILFPGKYRNSQIKK
;
A
#
# COMPACT_ATOMS: atom_id res chain seq x y z
N MET A 1 -6.62 21.32 15.77
CA MET A 1 -7.99 20.94 16.15
C MET A 1 -7.99 19.48 16.60
N ASP A 2 -8.53 19.17 17.77
CA ASP A 2 -8.78 17.77 18.15
C ASP A 2 -9.82 17.18 17.21
N THR A 3 -9.69 15.90 16.85
CA THR A 3 -10.69 15.16 16.05
C THR A 3 -12.10 15.30 16.62
N GLN A 4 -12.21 15.49 17.93
CA GLN A 4 -13.47 15.71 18.65
C GLN A 4 -14.12 17.05 18.31
N LEU A 5 -13.35 18.14 18.22
CA LEU A 5 -13.89 19.47 17.86
C LEU A 5 -14.37 19.47 16.40
N MET A 6 -13.63 18.82 15.50
CA MET A 6 -14.05 18.63 14.10
C MET A 6 -15.39 17.90 14.02
N GLN A 7 -15.55 16.82 14.79
CA GLN A 7 -16.79 16.06 14.85
C GLN A 7 -17.93 16.92 15.42
N GLN A 8 -17.70 17.63 16.52
CA GLN A 8 -18.70 18.52 17.14
C GLN A 8 -19.19 19.62 16.21
N GLN A 9 -18.29 20.23 15.43
CA GLN A 9 -18.67 21.27 14.47
C GLN A 9 -19.51 20.71 13.32
N VAL A 10 -19.14 19.54 12.78
CA VAL A 10 -19.94 18.88 11.74
C VAL A 10 -21.30 18.41 12.29
N GLU A 11 -21.33 17.90 13.52
CA GLU A 11 -22.59 17.55 14.21
C GLU A 11 -23.49 18.77 14.41
N ALA A 12 -22.92 19.94 14.72
CA ALA A 12 -23.68 21.18 14.84
C ALA A 12 -24.31 21.62 13.51
N ILE A 13 -23.63 21.39 12.37
CA ILE A 13 -24.20 21.64 11.04
C ILE A 13 -25.38 20.72 10.75
N VAL A 14 -25.28 19.43 11.10
CA VAL A 14 -26.37 18.46 10.87
C VAL A 14 -27.63 18.80 11.68
N GLN A 15 -27.47 19.45 12.84
CA GLN A 15 -28.58 19.83 13.73
C GLN A 15 -29.26 21.15 13.33
N ARG A 16 -28.76 21.84 12.31
CA ARG A 16 -29.28 23.12 11.86
C ARG A 16 -30.37 22.94 10.79
N ASP A 17 -31.48 23.66 10.97
CA ASP A 17 -32.62 23.63 10.05
C ASP A 17 -32.44 24.57 8.83
N ASP A 18 -31.47 25.49 8.89
CA ASP A 18 -31.18 26.53 7.90
C ASP A 18 -30.22 26.09 6.79
N VAL A 19 -29.73 24.86 6.84
CA VAL A 19 -28.68 24.32 5.93
C VAL A 19 -29.30 23.47 4.82
N SER A 20 -28.68 23.47 3.62
CA SER A 20 -29.17 22.65 2.51
C SER A 20 -29.14 21.15 2.80
N GLU A 21 -30.15 20.43 2.30
CA GLU A 21 -30.24 18.97 2.43
C GLU A 21 -29.00 18.26 1.85
N SER A 22 -28.39 18.84 0.80
CA SER A 22 -27.15 18.37 0.19
C SER A 22 -26.00 18.35 1.19
N LEU A 23 -25.79 19.47 1.90
CA LEU A 23 -24.73 19.64 2.87
C LEU A 23 -24.98 18.77 4.11
N THR A 24 -26.22 18.72 4.61
CA THR A 24 -26.61 17.84 5.73
C THR A 24 -26.29 16.37 5.42
N CYS A 25 -26.69 15.88 4.24
CA CYS A 25 -26.40 14.52 3.78
C CYS A 25 -24.88 14.21 3.71
N LEU A 26 -24.07 15.18 3.27
CA LEU A 26 -22.62 15.01 3.17
C LEU A 26 -21.94 15.05 4.55
N CYS A 27 -22.41 15.92 5.45
CA CYS A 27 -21.97 15.98 6.84
C CYS A 27 -22.28 14.67 7.58
N GLU A 28 -23.49 14.12 7.41
CA GLU A 28 -23.87 12.81 7.96
C GLU A 28 -22.98 11.68 7.41
N LEU A 29 -22.70 11.69 6.10
CA LEU A 29 -21.81 10.71 5.48
C LEU A 29 -20.37 10.83 5.98
N PHE A 30 -19.89 12.06 6.21
CA PHE A 30 -18.60 12.32 6.82
C PHE A 30 -18.51 11.74 8.23
N LEU A 31 -19.51 11.98 9.08
CA LEU A 31 -19.58 11.41 10.43
C LEU A 31 -19.65 9.87 10.39
N SER A 32 -20.45 9.30 9.49
CA SER A 32 -20.54 7.86 9.26
C SER A 32 -19.20 7.26 8.79
N MET A 33 -18.46 7.97 7.94
CA MET A 33 -17.11 7.59 7.53
C MET A 33 -16.17 7.55 8.73
N LEU A 34 -16.19 8.57 9.59
CA LEU A 34 -15.39 8.58 10.81
C LEU A 34 -15.76 7.40 11.72
N ASP A 35 -17.04 7.15 11.97
CA ASP A 35 -17.47 6.00 12.77
C ASP A 35 -17.05 4.66 12.17
N ASN A 36 -17.05 4.53 10.84
CA ASN A 36 -16.56 3.34 10.16
C ASN A 36 -15.07 3.14 10.40
N LEU A 37 -14.28 4.21 10.23
CA LEU A 37 -12.84 4.20 10.47
C LEU A 37 -12.50 3.96 11.95
N LYS A 38 -13.39 4.39 12.87
CA LYS A 38 -13.27 4.11 14.30
C LYS A 38 -13.62 2.68 14.69
N GLY A 39 -14.31 1.96 13.80
CA GLY A 39 -14.81 0.62 14.04
C GLY A 39 -16.14 0.59 14.81
N ASN A 40 -16.81 1.73 14.94
CA ASN A 40 -18.13 1.85 15.56
C ASN A 40 -19.23 1.27 14.65
N ILE A 41 -19.05 1.37 13.32
CA ILE A 41 -19.95 0.77 12.34
C ILE A 41 -19.23 -0.18 11.37
N SER A 42 -19.96 -1.18 10.87
CA SER A 42 -19.44 -2.14 9.89
C SER A 42 -19.27 -1.52 8.50
N ASP A 43 -18.43 -2.13 7.65
CA ASP A 43 -18.25 -1.66 6.26
C ASP A 43 -19.53 -1.81 5.44
N VAL A 44 -20.34 -2.83 5.78
CA VAL A 44 -21.65 -3.05 5.16
C VAL A 44 -22.62 -1.93 5.53
N SER A 45 -22.62 -1.52 6.80
CA SER A 45 -23.45 -0.40 7.28
C SER A 45 -23.04 0.92 6.62
N PHE A 46 -21.74 1.18 6.53
CA PHE A 46 -21.22 2.35 5.83
C PHE A 46 -21.60 2.34 4.34
N LEU A 47 -21.43 1.22 3.65
CA LEU A 47 -21.82 1.09 2.24
C LEU A 47 -23.33 1.33 2.00
N LYS A 48 -24.20 0.89 2.93
CA LYS A 48 -25.63 1.20 2.85
C LYS A 48 -25.90 2.69 3.02
N THR A 49 -25.23 3.32 3.99
CA THR A 49 -25.33 4.77 4.21
C THR A 49 -24.90 5.52 2.95
N LEU A 50 -23.76 5.13 2.36
CA LEU A 50 -23.26 5.70 1.12
C LEU A 50 -24.24 5.54 -0.06
N ASP A 51 -24.83 4.36 -0.25
CA ASP A 51 -25.81 4.12 -1.34
C ASP A 51 -27.07 4.98 -1.15
N ILE A 52 -27.57 5.12 0.09
CA ILE A 52 -28.70 5.99 0.42
C ILE A 52 -28.34 7.46 0.15
N THR A 53 -27.23 7.95 0.70
CA THR A 53 -26.77 9.33 0.50
C THR A 53 -26.59 9.65 -0.98
N CYS A 54 -25.95 8.76 -1.76
CA CYS A 54 -25.78 8.97 -3.19
C CYS A 54 -27.12 8.99 -3.95
N SER A 55 -28.07 8.16 -3.55
CA SER A 55 -29.42 8.16 -4.17
C SER A 55 -30.19 9.45 -3.91
N THR A 56 -30.05 10.03 -2.71
CA THR A 56 -30.67 11.33 -2.37
C THR A 56 -30.03 12.47 -3.15
N LEU A 57 -28.71 12.41 -3.32
CA LEU A 57 -27.91 13.48 -3.92
C LEU A 57 -27.90 13.45 -5.46
N GLU A 58 -28.23 12.33 -6.10
CA GLU A 58 -28.19 12.16 -7.56
C GLU A 58 -28.98 13.24 -8.32
N SER A 59 -30.13 13.64 -7.77
CA SER A 59 -31.07 14.58 -8.41
C SER A 59 -30.80 16.05 -8.10
N LYS A 60 -29.76 16.37 -7.31
CA LYS A 60 -29.47 17.74 -6.86
C LYS A 60 -28.72 18.54 -7.93
N SER A 61 -28.98 19.84 -8.01
CA SER A 61 -28.36 20.76 -8.97
C SER A 61 -26.85 20.95 -8.74
N GLU A 62 -26.36 20.69 -7.53
CA GLU A 62 -24.98 20.93 -7.10
C GLU A 62 -24.06 19.71 -7.35
N LYS A 63 -24.41 18.88 -8.34
CA LYS A 63 -23.80 17.56 -8.59
C LYS A 63 -22.27 17.58 -8.63
N LEU A 64 -21.67 18.61 -9.23
CA LEU A 64 -20.21 18.75 -9.33
C LEU A 64 -19.54 18.97 -7.96
N ARG A 65 -20.13 19.85 -7.14
CA ARG A 65 -19.65 20.14 -5.78
C ARG A 65 -19.75 18.90 -4.91
N ILE A 66 -20.90 18.22 -4.97
CA ILE A 66 -21.15 16.95 -4.28
C ILE A 66 -20.12 15.89 -4.69
N ALA A 67 -19.91 15.70 -6.00
CA ALA A 67 -18.96 14.71 -6.51
C ALA A 67 -17.52 14.99 -6.04
N THR A 68 -17.13 16.26 -5.91
CA THR A 68 -15.81 16.66 -5.40
C THR A 68 -15.64 16.26 -3.93
N VAL A 69 -16.61 16.58 -3.07
CA VAL A 69 -16.57 16.22 -1.65
C VAL A 69 -16.56 14.70 -1.47
N LEU A 70 -17.42 13.99 -2.20
CA LEU A 70 -17.49 12.52 -2.15
C LEU A 70 -16.18 11.86 -2.57
N ASP A 71 -15.54 12.35 -3.63
CA ASP A 71 -14.27 11.81 -4.12
C ASP A 71 -13.16 11.96 -3.07
N VAL A 72 -13.01 13.13 -2.45
CA VAL A 72 -12.01 13.39 -1.41
C VAL A 72 -12.32 12.56 -0.15
N LEU A 73 -13.60 12.47 0.25
CA LEU A 73 -14.04 11.71 1.42
C LEU A 73 -13.73 10.22 1.30
N LEU A 74 -14.07 9.60 0.16
CA LEU A 74 -13.80 8.18 -0.06
C LEU A 74 -12.30 7.91 -0.23
N THR A 75 -11.57 8.83 -0.86
CA THR A 75 -10.11 8.74 -0.97
C THR A 75 -9.45 8.81 0.41
N THR A 76 -9.96 9.65 1.31
CA THR A 76 -9.54 9.70 2.73
C THR A 76 -9.68 8.35 3.41
N SER A 77 -10.85 7.72 3.28
CA SER A 77 -11.11 6.38 3.84
C SER A 77 -10.11 5.34 3.31
N LEU A 78 -9.82 5.35 2.01
CA LEU A 78 -8.84 4.46 1.38
C LEU A 78 -7.44 4.64 1.98
N TYR A 79 -6.94 5.88 2.11
CA TYR A 79 -5.60 6.12 2.64
C TYR A 79 -5.47 5.77 4.12
N TYR A 80 -6.51 5.95 4.93
CA TYR A 80 -6.52 5.46 6.31
C TYR A 80 -6.32 3.94 6.37
N GLN A 81 -7.11 3.20 5.59
CA GLN A 81 -7.02 1.73 5.56
C GLN A 81 -5.64 1.28 5.04
N LYS A 82 -5.08 1.97 4.04
CA LYS A 82 -3.72 1.69 3.53
C LYS A 82 -2.65 1.97 4.59
N ALA A 83 -2.75 3.07 5.33
CA ALA A 83 -1.81 3.39 6.41
C ALA A 83 -1.81 2.30 7.49
N ARG A 84 -2.98 1.77 7.85
CA ARG A 84 -3.11 0.65 8.81
C ARG A 84 -2.54 -0.67 8.29
N LEU A 85 -2.62 -0.92 6.98
CA LEU A 85 -2.21 -2.17 6.36
C LEU A 85 -0.71 -2.23 6.02
N TYR A 86 -0.15 -1.12 5.55
CA TYR A 86 1.20 -1.07 5.01
C TYR A 86 2.16 -0.33 5.96
N LEU A 87 2.60 -1.02 7.02
CA LEU A 87 3.47 -0.45 8.07
C LEU A 87 4.75 0.21 7.51
N TRP A 88 5.35 -0.34 6.46
CA TRP A 88 6.56 0.21 5.84
C TRP A 88 6.33 1.50 5.03
N ARG A 89 5.07 1.85 4.72
CA ARG A 89 4.65 3.11 4.08
C ARG A 89 3.71 3.91 4.97
N TRP A 90 3.69 3.59 6.26
CA TRP A 90 2.78 4.18 7.22
C TRP A 90 2.87 5.71 7.21
N ALA A 91 4.09 6.27 7.24
CA ALA A 91 4.31 7.72 7.24
C ALA A 91 3.72 8.41 6.00
N THR A 92 3.90 7.82 4.81
CA THR A 92 3.37 8.40 3.57
C THR A 92 1.84 8.41 3.57
N TYR A 93 1.21 7.27 3.87
CA TYR A 93 -0.26 7.17 3.85
C TYR A 93 -0.91 7.93 5.01
N HIS A 94 -0.22 8.06 6.14
CA HIS A 94 -0.61 8.92 7.26
C HIS A 94 -0.74 10.39 6.84
N VAL A 95 0.27 10.92 6.14
CA VAL A 95 0.28 12.31 5.67
C VAL A 95 -0.86 12.52 4.67
N GLU A 96 -0.99 11.64 3.68
CA GLU A 96 -2.08 11.71 2.69
C GLU A 96 -3.47 11.68 3.35
N PHE A 97 -3.69 10.77 4.31
CA PHE A 97 -4.94 10.74 5.08
C PHE A 97 -5.21 12.06 5.78
N SER A 98 -4.22 12.61 6.48
CA SER A 98 -4.39 13.81 7.29
C SER A 98 -4.70 15.03 6.42
N LEU A 99 -4.06 15.14 5.26
CA LEU A 99 -4.33 16.19 4.27
C LEU A 99 -5.73 16.07 3.68
N LEU A 100 -6.13 14.88 3.22
CA LEU A 100 -7.43 14.67 2.59
C LEU A 100 -8.59 14.79 3.58
N LEU A 101 -8.40 14.37 4.82
CA LEU A 101 -9.40 14.56 5.87
C LEU A 101 -9.64 16.03 6.14
N TRP A 102 -8.57 16.82 6.25
CA TRP A 102 -8.63 18.26 6.43
C TRP A 102 -9.29 18.95 5.23
N GLU A 103 -8.95 18.53 4.02
CA GLU A 103 -9.55 19.04 2.79
C GLU A 103 -11.05 18.72 2.71
N THR A 104 -11.46 17.50 3.07
CA THR A 104 -12.88 17.13 3.14
C THR A 104 -13.61 18.03 4.13
N TYR A 105 -13.05 18.24 5.32
CA TYR A 105 -13.62 19.11 6.34
C TYR A 105 -13.71 20.56 5.85
N ASN A 106 -12.65 21.11 5.24
CA ASN A 106 -12.69 22.47 4.69
C ASN A 106 -13.76 22.62 3.62
N HIS A 107 -13.90 21.67 2.72
CA HIS A 107 -14.97 21.74 1.71
C HIS A 107 -16.37 21.78 2.33
N LEU A 108 -16.59 21.07 3.44
CA LEU A 108 -17.86 21.14 4.17
C LEU A 108 -18.05 22.49 4.88
N MET A 109 -17.00 23.01 5.53
CA MET A 109 -17.05 24.31 6.21
C MET A 109 -17.19 25.47 5.22
N ASP A 110 -16.45 25.46 4.10
CA ASP A 110 -16.56 26.44 3.01
C ASP A 110 -18.00 26.47 2.48
N TRP A 111 -18.62 25.30 2.30
CA TRP A 111 -20.00 25.22 1.87
C TRP A 111 -20.95 25.81 2.91
N TYR A 112 -20.79 25.43 4.16
CA TYR A 112 -21.60 25.98 5.23
C TYR A 112 -21.48 27.52 5.35
N GLU A 113 -20.26 28.05 5.27
CA GLU A 113 -19.99 29.49 5.35
C GLU A 113 -20.63 30.25 4.18
N GLU A 114 -20.62 29.68 2.97
CA GLU A 114 -21.32 30.25 1.81
C GLU A 114 -22.85 30.26 1.95
N GLU A 115 -23.43 29.32 2.70
CA GLU A 115 -24.89 29.24 2.89
C GLU A 115 -25.40 30.12 4.04
N THR A 116 -24.61 30.30 5.10
CA THR A 116 -25.07 30.91 6.36
C THR A 116 -24.41 32.24 6.70
N ASP A 117 -23.36 32.66 5.99
CA ASP A 117 -22.47 33.79 6.33
C ASP A 117 -21.83 33.68 7.75
N ASP A 118 -22.01 32.56 8.45
CA ASP A 118 -21.43 32.26 9.76
C ASP A 118 -20.04 31.61 9.60
N SER A 119 -18.99 32.25 10.12
CA SER A 119 -17.62 31.70 10.06
C SER A 119 -17.31 30.73 11.21
N PHE A 120 -16.63 29.62 10.91
CA PHE A 120 -16.00 28.77 11.93
C PHE A 120 -14.52 29.10 12.13
N ASP A 121 -14.04 29.05 13.38
CA ASP A 121 -12.61 29.16 13.68
C ASP A 121 -11.84 27.92 13.18
N ARG A 122 -11.15 28.05 12.05
CA ARG A 122 -10.35 26.99 11.42
C ARG A 122 -8.92 26.98 11.98
N VAL A 123 -8.69 26.34 13.12
CA VAL A 123 -7.33 26.23 13.69
C VAL A 123 -6.69 24.87 13.37
N PHE A 124 -5.79 24.88 12.38
CA PHE A 124 -5.06 23.71 11.91
C PHE A 124 -3.94 23.28 12.88
N TYR A 125 -3.88 21.98 13.22
CA TYR A 125 -2.73 21.36 13.88
C TYR A 125 -2.46 20.00 13.22
N SER A 126 -1.49 19.93 12.29
CA SER A 126 -1.31 18.78 11.38
C SER A 126 -0.77 17.50 12.01
N ASP A 127 -0.01 17.57 13.10
CA ASP A 127 1.01 16.53 13.31
C ASP A 127 0.52 15.26 14.02
N ASN A 128 -0.71 15.25 14.56
CA ASN A 128 -1.21 14.16 15.39
C ASN A 128 -2.61 13.61 15.03
N PHE A 129 -3.27 14.08 13.97
CA PHE A 129 -4.65 13.66 13.64
C PHE A 129 -4.80 12.14 13.48
N PHE A 130 -3.98 11.52 12.63
CA PHE A 130 -4.02 10.08 12.46
C PHE A 130 -3.67 9.35 13.76
N LYS A 131 -2.70 9.84 14.55
CA LYS A 131 -2.34 9.22 15.83
C LYS A 131 -3.51 9.26 16.82
N GLN A 132 -4.15 10.41 17.01
CA GLN A 132 -5.36 10.55 17.83
C GLN A 132 -6.44 9.56 17.37
N PHE A 133 -6.73 9.54 16.07
CA PHE A 133 -7.68 8.62 15.48
C PHE A 133 -7.27 7.16 15.68
N THR A 134 -5.99 6.82 15.63
CA THR A 134 -5.54 5.43 15.85
C THR A 134 -5.51 4.98 17.31
N LEU A 135 -5.37 5.92 18.24
CA LEU A 135 -5.39 5.69 19.69
C LEU A 135 -6.82 5.51 20.20
N GLU A 136 -7.78 6.25 19.65
CA GLU A 136 -9.20 6.16 20.01
C GLU A 136 -9.90 4.90 19.50
N THR A 137 -9.27 4.12 18.62
CA THR A 137 -9.98 3.13 17.80
C THR A 137 -9.60 1.70 18.14
N ARG A 138 -10.62 0.83 18.23
CA ARG A 138 -10.38 -0.61 18.33
C ARG A 138 -9.61 -1.04 17.10
N LYS A 139 -8.54 -1.84 17.29
CA LYS A 139 -7.67 -2.34 16.20
C LYS A 139 -8.50 -3.16 15.21
N ARG A 140 -9.09 -2.51 14.22
CA ARG A 140 -9.74 -3.18 13.10
C ARG A 140 -8.65 -3.60 12.12
N HIS A 141 -8.49 -4.90 11.97
CA HIS A 141 -7.54 -5.46 11.01
C HIS A 141 -8.20 -5.53 9.64
N TYR A 142 -7.65 -4.81 8.68
CA TYR A 142 -8.02 -4.94 7.28
C TYR A 142 -7.11 -5.97 6.61
N SER A 143 -7.69 -6.92 5.87
CA SER A 143 -6.91 -7.68 4.90
C SER A 143 -6.72 -6.85 3.62
N ARG A 144 -5.68 -7.16 2.83
CA ARG A 144 -5.51 -6.56 1.48
C ARG A 144 -6.75 -6.72 0.62
N PHE A 145 -7.38 -7.89 0.73
CA PHE A 145 -8.54 -8.24 -0.06
C PHE A 145 -9.77 -7.44 0.35
N ASP A 146 -10.00 -7.28 1.66
CA ASP A 146 -11.13 -6.50 2.18
C ASP A 146 -10.99 -5.02 1.84
N LEU A 147 -9.78 -4.46 1.97
CA LEU A 147 -9.48 -3.07 1.61
C LEU A 147 -9.86 -2.79 0.14
N TRP A 148 -9.32 -3.58 -0.79
CA TRP A 148 -9.57 -3.32 -2.22
C TRP A 148 -11.00 -3.66 -2.63
N ARG A 149 -11.59 -4.72 -2.07
CA ARG A 149 -13.00 -5.05 -2.29
C ARG A 149 -13.93 -3.94 -1.83
N ASN A 150 -13.69 -3.37 -0.64
CA ASN A 150 -14.50 -2.28 -0.10
C ASN A 150 -14.33 -1.00 -0.92
N ALA A 151 -13.10 -0.63 -1.26
CA ALA A 151 -12.84 0.54 -2.09
C ALA A 151 -13.53 0.42 -3.47
N ILE A 152 -13.46 -0.75 -4.11
CA ILE A 152 -14.15 -1.02 -5.39
C ILE A 152 -15.66 -0.87 -5.22
N LYS A 153 -16.25 -1.38 -4.12
CA LYS A 153 -17.68 -1.23 -3.86
C LYS A 153 -18.09 0.24 -3.68
N GLN A 154 -17.33 1.00 -2.90
CA GLN A 154 -17.59 2.43 -2.69
C GLN A 154 -17.57 3.21 -4.02
N TYR A 155 -16.56 2.96 -4.86
CA TYR A 155 -16.47 3.63 -6.17
C TYR A 155 -17.56 3.18 -7.15
N ARG A 156 -17.96 1.91 -7.12
CA ARG A 156 -19.11 1.44 -7.93
C ARG A 156 -20.40 2.13 -7.53
N VAL A 157 -20.58 2.48 -6.25
CA VAL A 157 -21.73 3.28 -5.80
C VAL A 157 -21.66 4.67 -6.43
N LEU A 158 -20.51 5.36 -6.40
CA LEU A 158 -20.38 6.66 -7.08
C LEU A 158 -20.70 6.60 -8.58
N LEU A 159 -20.19 5.58 -9.27
CA LEU A 159 -20.46 5.37 -10.70
C LEU A 159 -21.93 5.08 -10.99
N LYS A 160 -22.62 4.35 -10.10
CA LYS A 160 -24.04 3.99 -10.26
C LYS A 160 -24.93 5.24 -10.30
N TYR A 161 -24.59 6.27 -9.53
CA TYR A 161 -25.35 7.53 -9.42
C TYR A 161 -24.73 8.68 -10.24
N ASP A 162 -23.72 8.39 -11.07
CA ASP A 162 -23.00 9.38 -11.88
C ASP A 162 -22.44 10.56 -11.04
N LEU A 163 -22.05 10.27 -9.79
CA LEU A 163 -21.45 11.22 -8.84
C LEU A 163 -19.92 11.12 -8.85
N THR A 164 -19.35 11.05 -10.05
CA THR A 164 -17.89 10.98 -10.24
C THR A 164 -17.33 12.28 -10.79
N HIS A 165 -16.25 12.76 -10.16
CA HIS A 165 -15.50 13.92 -10.65
C HIS A 165 -14.61 13.53 -11.85
N LEU A 166 -14.45 14.43 -12.82
CA LEU A 166 -13.60 14.22 -14.01
C LEU A 166 -12.14 13.93 -13.63
N ASP A 167 -11.61 14.70 -12.67
CA ASP A 167 -10.31 14.50 -12.05
C ASP A 167 -10.48 13.82 -10.68
N SER A 168 -10.99 12.59 -10.69
CA SER A 168 -11.21 11.82 -9.46
C SER A 168 -9.89 11.31 -8.89
N ARG A 169 -9.57 11.73 -7.67
CA ARG A 169 -8.42 11.24 -6.89
C ARG A 169 -8.59 9.77 -6.52
N MET A 170 -9.83 9.32 -6.34
CA MET A 170 -10.13 7.91 -6.11
C MET A 170 -9.77 7.08 -7.34
N LYS A 171 -10.10 7.57 -8.54
CA LYS A 171 -9.71 6.96 -9.82
C LYS A 171 -8.19 6.95 -10.02
N ASP A 172 -7.51 8.05 -9.69
CA ASP A 172 -6.05 8.10 -9.73
C ASP A 172 -5.41 7.09 -8.76
N ALA A 173 -5.93 6.98 -7.54
CA ALA A 173 -5.47 6.00 -6.56
C ALA A 173 -5.68 4.57 -7.07
N PHE A 174 -6.76 4.33 -7.80
CA PHE A 174 -7.03 3.07 -8.48
C PHE A 174 -6.08 2.80 -9.63
N ASP A 175 -5.81 3.77 -10.49
CA ASP A 175 -4.89 3.57 -11.61
C ASP A 175 -3.46 3.27 -11.12
N ARG A 176 -3.01 3.96 -10.07
CA ARG A 176 -1.71 3.67 -9.42
C ARG A 176 -1.64 2.26 -8.82
N HIS A 177 -2.78 1.71 -8.39
CA HIS A 177 -2.88 0.40 -7.73
C HIS A 177 -3.63 -0.64 -8.56
N ARG A 178 -3.74 -0.44 -9.88
CA ARG A 178 -4.54 -1.28 -10.78
C ARG A 178 -4.20 -2.76 -10.69
N ARG A 179 -2.91 -3.09 -10.55
CA ARG A 179 -2.45 -4.48 -10.38
C ARG A 179 -2.98 -5.10 -9.09
N GLU A 180 -2.91 -4.38 -7.97
CA GLU A 180 -3.34 -4.89 -6.67
C GLU A 180 -4.85 -5.13 -6.67
N MET A 181 -5.62 -4.21 -7.24
CA MET A 181 -7.06 -4.38 -7.44
C MET A 181 -7.41 -5.57 -8.34
N PHE A 182 -6.66 -5.77 -9.43
CA PHE A 182 -6.86 -6.90 -10.34
C PHE A 182 -6.65 -8.23 -9.61
N LEU A 183 -5.56 -8.36 -8.85
CA LEU A 183 -5.24 -9.56 -8.07
C LEU A 183 -6.27 -9.81 -6.97
N CYS A 184 -6.82 -8.76 -6.34
CA CYS A 184 -7.91 -8.90 -5.38
C CYS A 184 -9.25 -9.23 -6.03
N SER A 185 -9.49 -8.83 -7.26
CA SER A 185 -10.72 -9.20 -8.00
C SER A 185 -10.68 -10.64 -8.50
N HIS A 186 -9.48 -11.20 -8.71
CA HIS A 186 -9.25 -12.54 -9.23
C HIS A 186 -8.41 -13.37 -8.24
N PRO A 187 -9.02 -13.91 -7.16
CA PRO A 187 -8.28 -14.52 -6.06
C PRO A 187 -7.42 -15.72 -6.48
N LEU A 188 -7.81 -16.47 -7.50
CA LEU A 188 -6.98 -17.56 -8.06
C LEU A 188 -5.68 -17.03 -8.67
N ILE A 189 -5.77 -15.96 -9.47
CA ILE A 189 -4.60 -15.32 -10.09
C ILE A 189 -3.75 -14.63 -9.00
N GLY A 190 -4.38 -13.97 -8.04
CA GLY A 190 -3.73 -13.40 -6.86
C GLY A 190 -2.95 -14.45 -6.04
N GLY A 191 -3.55 -15.62 -5.84
CA GLY A 191 -2.93 -16.77 -5.17
C GLY A 191 -1.73 -17.30 -5.95
N ALA A 192 -1.89 -17.56 -7.25
CA ALA A 192 -0.81 -17.99 -8.13
C ALA A 192 0.35 -16.98 -8.16
N TYR A 193 0.05 -15.69 -8.30
CA TYR A 193 1.05 -14.62 -8.28
C TYR A 193 1.82 -14.57 -6.96
N SER A 194 1.12 -14.74 -5.84
CA SER A 194 1.75 -14.77 -4.51
C SER A 194 2.63 -16.01 -4.32
N LEU A 195 2.19 -17.18 -4.79
CA LEU A 195 2.97 -18.41 -4.77
C LEU A 195 4.24 -18.28 -5.62
N ILE A 196 4.13 -17.76 -6.84
CA ILE A 196 5.28 -17.49 -7.72
C ILE A 196 6.23 -16.50 -7.04
N GLY A 197 5.71 -15.40 -6.48
CA GLY A 197 6.52 -14.44 -5.72
C GLY A 197 7.27 -15.10 -4.55
N GLY A 198 6.59 -15.97 -3.80
CA GLY A 198 7.21 -16.76 -2.73
C GLY A 198 8.33 -17.68 -3.23
N LEU A 199 8.09 -18.39 -4.34
CA LEU A 199 9.10 -19.23 -4.99
C LEU A 199 10.30 -18.43 -5.49
N VAL A 200 10.08 -17.22 -6.03
CA VAL A 200 11.16 -16.31 -6.45
C VAL A 200 11.99 -15.85 -5.25
N VAL A 201 11.36 -15.52 -4.12
CA VAL A 201 12.08 -15.12 -2.89
C VAL A 201 12.88 -16.29 -2.33
N LEU A 202 12.29 -17.49 -2.27
CA LEU A 202 12.97 -18.70 -1.81
C LEU A 202 14.17 -19.06 -2.69
N SER A 203 13.98 -19.06 -4.02
CA SER A 203 15.06 -19.30 -4.97
C SER A 203 16.14 -18.20 -4.92
N GLY A 204 15.77 -16.93 -4.79
CA GLY A 204 16.72 -15.83 -4.61
C GLY A 204 17.53 -15.96 -3.31
N SER A 205 16.88 -16.35 -2.21
CA SER A 205 17.56 -16.62 -0.92
C SER A 205 18.53 -17.79 -1.05
N PHE A 206 18.12 -18.83 -1.77
CA PHE A 206 18.97 -19.98 -2.07
C PHE A 206 20.22 -19.59 -2.88
N VAL A 207 20.04 -18.77 -3.93
CA VAL A 207 21.15 -18.26 -4.75
C VAL A 207 22.12 -17.43 -3.90
N LEU A 208 21.61 -16.57 -3.02
CA LEU A 208 22.44 -15.78 -2.12
C LEU A 208 23.29 -16.68 -1.20
N LEU A 209 22.70 -17.73 -0.63
CA LEU A 209 23.41 -18.70 0.20
C LEU A 209 24.49 -19.47 -0.59
N SER A 210 24.23 -19.80 -1.86
CA SER A 210 25.20 -20.46 -2.74
C SER A 210 26.39 -19.54 -3.08
N ILE A 211 26.13 -18.25 -3.31
CA ILE A 211 27.19 -17.26 -3.53
C ILE A 211 28.03 -17.11 -2.26
N LEU A 212 27.39 -16.93 -1.10
CA LEU A 212 28.07 -16.89 0.20
C LEU A 212 28.94 -18.13 0.44
N HIS A 213 28.43 -19.31 0.07
CA HIS A 213 29.18 -20.55 0.13
C HIS A 213 30.43 -20.53 -0.76
N PHE A 214 30.29 -20.09 -2.02
CA PHE A 214 31.41 -19.98 -2.93
C PHE A 214 32.50 -19.04 -2.38
N PHE A 215 32.11 -17.88 -1.86
CA PHE A 215 33.04 -16.96 -1.21
C PHE A 215 33.71 -17.60 0.02
N TYR A 216 32.95 -18.28 0.87
CA TYR A 216 33.50 -18.96 2.04
C TYR A 216 34.55 -20.03 1.65
N GLN A 217 34.25 -20.86 0.65
CA GLN A 217 35.19 -21.85 0.12
C GLN A 217 36.50 -21.24 -0.36
N PHE A 218 36.44 -20.14 -1.12
CA PHE A 218 37.63 -19.55 -1.71
C PHE A 218 38.44 -18.66 -0.75
N TYR A 219 37.78 -17.89 0.10
CA TYR A 219 38.44 -16.89 0.95
C TYR A 219 38.74 -17.37 2.37
N VAL A 220 38.09 -18.46 2.82
CA VAL A 220 38.33 -19.02 4.15
C VAL A 220 38.94 -20.42 4.02
N ILE A 221 38.27 -21.34 3.32
CA ILE A 221 38.65 -22.77 3.34
C ILE A 221 39.98 -23.00 2.60
N LYS A 222 40.12 -22.51 1.38
CA LYS A 222 41.37 -22.66 0.60
C LYS A 222 42.60 -22.08 1.31
N PRO A 223 42.61 -20.82 1.77
CA PRO A 223 43.77 -20.27 2.46
C PRO A 223 44.03 -20.93 3.81
N TYR A 224 42.99 -21.33 4.55
CA TYR A 224 43.14 -22.11 5.79
C TYR A 224 43.82 -23.46 5.55
N ASN A 225 43.38 -24.20 4.54
CA ASN A 225 43.98 -25.48 4.16
C ASN A 225 45.42 -25.31 3.65
N LEU A 226 45.71 -24.22 2.94
CA LEU A 226 47.06 -23.90 2.48
C LEU A 226 48.00 -23.55 3.64
N LEU A 227 47.51 -22.80 4.64
CA LEU A 227 48.24 -22.48 5.87
C LEU A 227 48.53 -23.72 6.71
N LEU A 228 47.54 -24.60 6.89
CA LEU A 228 47.71 -25.87 7.60
C LEU A 228 48.72 -26.81 6.89
N ALA A 229 48.66 -26.87 5.56
CA ALA A 229 49.60 -27.65 4.76
C ALA A 229 51.03 -27.06 4.80
N GLY A 230 51.16 -25.72 4.69
CA GLY A 230 52.43 -25.01 4.74
C GLY A 230 53.11 -25.04 6.11
N ALA A 231 52.33 -25.14 7.19
CA ALA A 231 52.84 -25.28 8.55
C ALA A 231 53.15 -26.74 8.96
N GLY A 232 52.93 -27.72 8.08
CA GLY A 232 53.15 -29.14 8.40
C GLY A 232 52.19 -29.71 9.46
N LEU A 233 51.12 -28.98 9.81
CA LEU A 233 50.20 -29.27 10.91
C LEU A 233 49.05 -30.21 10.52
N LYS A 234 49.13 -30.87 9.35
CA LYS A 234 48.09 -31.80 8.86
C LYS A 234 47.77 -32.94 9.82
N GLU A 235 48.71 -33.28 10.72
CA GLU A 235 48.59 -34.40 11.67
C GLU A 235 48.38 -33.96 13.13
N TYR A 236 48.33 -32.65 13.41
CA TYR A 236 48.32 -32.13 14.78
C TYR A 236 46.91 -32.15 15.40
N ARG A 237 46.63 -33.17 16.23
CA ARG A 237 45.43 -33.24 17.08
C ARG A 237 45.59 -32.34 18.31
N ALA A 238 45.33 -31.06 18.13
CA ALA A 238 45.13 -30.12 19.24
C ALA A 238 43.64 -29.77 19.37
N PRO A 239 43.13 -29.47 20.59
CA PRO A 239 41.70 -29.22 20.85
C PRO A 239 41.12 -28.03 20.07
N LEU A 240 41.96 -27.07 19.64
CA LEU A 240 41.57 -25.98 18.72
C LEU A 240 41.31 -26.48 17.28
N GLY A 241 42.02 -27.53 16.85
CA GLY A 241 41.79 -28.20 15.57
C GLY A 241 40.46 -28.95 15.57
N GLU A 242 40.12 -29.62 16.67
CA GLU A 242 38.83 -30.33 16.83
C GLU A 242 37.63 -29.38 16.89
N LEU A 243 37.77 -28.20 17.53
CA LEU A 243 36.75 -27.16 17.50
C LEU A 243 36.57 -26.58 16.09
N SER A 244 37.68 -26.42 15.33
CA SER A 244 37.61 -25.99 13.93
C SER A 244 36.94 -27.06 13.05
N ILE A 245 37.23 -28.35 13.26
CA ILE A 245 36.64 -29.48 12.53
C ILE A 245 35.16 -29.62 12.86
N ALA A 246 34.75 -29.40 14.12
CA ALA A 246 33.34 -29.40 14.53
C ALA A 246 32.57 -28.21 13.94
N HIS A 247 33.16 -27.02 13.92
CA HIS A 247 32.56 -25.85 13.27
C HIS A 247 32.50 -26.02 11.75
N HIS A 248 33.54 -26.63 11.15
CA HIS A 248 33.58 -26.95 9.72
C HIS A 248 32.55 -28.01 9.35
N ALA A 249 32.42 -29.09 10.12
CA ALA A 249 31.41 -30.13 9.93
C ALA A 249 29.99 -29.60 10.14
N PHE A 250 29.80 -28.60 11.03
CA PHE A 250 28.53 -27.89 11.18
C PHE A 250 28.19 -27.09 9.93
N TRP A 251 29.12 -26.27 9.42
CA TRP A 251 28.93 -25.52 8.17
C TRP A 251 28.75 -26.44 6.97
N GLU A 252 29.57 -27.49 6.84
CA GLU A 252 29.49 -28.49 5.77
C GLU A 252 28.14 -29.22 5.79
N ARG A 253 27.61 -29.59 6.97
CA ARG A 253 26.25 -30.19 7.08
C ARG A 253 25.13 -29.19 6.80
N CYS A 254 25.23 -27.95 7.29
CA CYS A 254 24.26 -26.90 6.95
C CYS A 254 24.25 -26.59 5.44
N LEU A 255 25.40 -26.71 4.78
CA LEU A 255 25.58 -26.48 3.35
C LEU A 255 25.20 -27.70 2.49
N PHE A 256 25.41 -28.92 2.97
CA PHE A 256 25.03 -30.17 2.30
C PHE A 256 23.51 -30.37 2.26
N VAL A 257 22.78 -29.93 3.30
CA VAL A 257 21.30 -29.93 3.32
C VAL A 257 20.71 -28.98 2.26
N LEU A 258 21.47 -27.99 1.79
CA LEU A 258 21.07 -27.09 0.71
C LEU A 258 21.47 -27.62 -0.68
N TRP A 259 22.37 -28.60 -0.78
CA TRP A 259 22.97 -29.02 -2.03
C TRP A 259 22.19 -30.17 -2.69
N GLU A 260 21.15 -29.83 -3.44
CA GLU A 260 20.63 -30.72 -4.49
C GLU A 260 20.55 -29.99 -5.84
N PRO A 261 20.65 -30.71 -6.97
CA PRO A 261 20.59 -30.20 -8.35
C PRO A 261 19.40 -29.27 -8.65
N LEU A 262 18.38 -29.28 -7.80
CA LEU A 262 17.27 -28.33 -7.77
C LEU A 262 17.75 -26.86 -7.67
N SER A 263 18.82 -26.60 -6.94
CA SER A 263 19.43 -25.28 -6.76
C SER A 263 20.02 -24.68 -8.03
N ILE A 264 20.78 -25.49 -8.75
CA ILE A 264 21.41 -25.14 -10.03
C ILE A 264 20.30 -24.92 -11.06
N PHE A 265 19.31 -25.82 -11.10
CA PHE A 265 18.14 -25.70 -11.97
C PHE A 265 17.31 -24.43 -11.68
N LEU A 266 17.01 -24.16 -10.41
CA LEU A 266 16.27 -22.97 -9.97
C LEU A 266 17.06 -21.67 -10.22
N SER A 267 18.38 -21.69 -10.04
CA SER A 267 19.24 -20.54 -10.36
C SER A 267 19.27 -20.25 -11.86
N GLY A 268 19.29 -21.28 -12.71
CA GLY A 268 19.18 -21.14 -14.16
C GLY A 268 17.85 -20.53 -14.61
N ILE A 269 16.74 -20.97 -14.01
CA ILE A 269 15.41 -20.39 -14.26
C ILE A 269 15.34 -18.94 -13.78
N LEU A 270 15.90 -18.63 -12.61
CA LEU A 270 15.92 -17.27 -12.07
C LEU A 270 16.74 -16.32 -12.96
N VAL A 271 17.89 -16.76 -13.47
CA VAL A 271 18.72 -15.99 -14.41
C VAL A 271 17.97 -15.73 -15.72
N LEU A 272 17.29 -16.74 -16.27
CA LEU A 272 16.46 -16.57 -17.47
C LEU A 272 15.29 -15.59 -17.23
N LEU A 273 14.63 -15.66 -16.07
CA LEU A 273 13.56 -14.73 -15.71
C LEU A 273 14.08 -13.31 -15.47
N LEU A 274 15.25 -13.14 -14.85
CA LEU A 274 15.90 -11.84 -14.65
C LEU A 274 16.35 -11.23 -15.97
N ILE A 275 16.88 -12.03 -16.90
CA ILE A 275 17.24 -11.58 -18.25
C ILE A 275 15.99 -11.13 -19.00
N ASN A 276 14.90 -11.92 -18.98
CA ASN A 276 13.64 -11.55 -19.62
C ASN A 276 13.03 -10.29 -18.97
N PHE A 277 13.04 -10.19 -17.65
CA PHE A 277 12.53 -9.00 -16.95
C PHE A 277 13.39 -7.76 -17.21
N ALA A 278 14.71 -7.92 -17.31
CA ALA A 278 15.60 -6.85 -17.73
C ALA A 278 15.37 -6.47 -19.20
N GLN A 279 15.16 -7.43 -20.10
CA GLN A 279 14.79 -7.14 -21.48
C GLN A 279 13.45 -6.42 -21.60
N GLU A 280 12.45 -6.80 -20.80
CA GLU A 280 11.12 -6.18 -20.83
C GLU A 280 11.11 -4.77 -20.21
N LYS A 281 11.93 -4.56 -19.17
CA LYS A 281 12.01 -3.28 -18.46
C LYS A 281 13.05 -2.32 -19.06
N TRP A 282 14.09 -2.83 -19.73
CA TRP A 282 15.26 -2.06 -20.20
C TRP A 282 15.53 -2.20 -21.72
N GLY A 283 15.10 -3.28 -22.38
CA GLY A 283 14.91 -3.28 -23.84
C GLY A 283 13.65 -2.46 -24.07
N TRP A 284 13.67 -1.28 -24.69
CA TRP A 284 14.23 -0.93 -25.98
C TRP A 284 15.21 0.27 -25.93
N LYS A 285 15.59 0.75 -24.75
CA LYS A 285 16.38 2.00 -24.62
C LYS A 285 17.88 1.84 -24.83
N ILE A 286 18.41 0.62 -24.72
CA ILE A 286 19.87 0.40 -24.71
C ILE A 286 20.39 -0.17 -26.06
N LEU A 287 19.52 -0.75 -26.89
CA LEU A 287 19.92 -1.34 -28.18
C LEU A 287 19.88 -0.37 -29.37
N PHE A 288 19.30 0.84 -29.21
CA PHE A 288 19.39 1.91 -30.22
C PHE A 288 19.63 3.28 -29.56
N PRO A 289 20.87 3.62 -29.17
CA PRO A 289 21.23 4.98 -28.81
C PRO A 289 21.34 5.81 -30.09
N GLY A 290 20.19 6.32 -30.56
CA GLY A 290 20.14 7.34 -31.61
C GLY A 290 19.41 6.90 -32.88
N LYS A 291 18.09 7.14 -32.93
CA LYS A 291 17.34 7.62 -34.11
C LYS A 291 15.84 7.78 -33.85
N TYR A 292 15.45 8.51 -32.81
CA TYR A 292 14.10 9.13 -32.79
C TYR A 292 14.18 10.50 -32.10
N ARG A 293 14.96 11.38 -32.73
CA ARG A 293 14.80 12.83 -32.60
C ARG A 293 14.56 13.32 -34.03
N ASN A 294 13.39 13.92 -34.26
CA ASN A 294 12.87 14.52 -35.50
C ASN A 294 12.05 13.63 -36.44
N SER A 295 10.79 13.41 -36.05
CA SER A 295 9.59 13.51 -36.91
C SER A 295 8.42 13.26 -35.95
N GLN A 296 7.74 14.25 -35.40
CA GLN A 296 6.74 15.04 -36.12
C GLN A 296 6.55 16.41 -35.44
N ILE A 297 7.05 17.45 -36.10
CA ILE A 297 6.41 18.76 -36.18
C ILE A 297 6.29 19.04 -37.68
N LYS A 298 5.11 19.52 -38.12
CA LYS A 298 4.61 19.71 -39.50
C LYS A 298 4.01 18.43 -40.09
N LYS A 299 2.73 18.33 -40.41
CA LYS A 299 1.66 19.30 -40.70
C LYS A 299 0.37 18.86 -40.02
#